data_AF-A0A158B813-F1
#
_entry.id   AF-A0A158B813-F1
#
_cell.length_a   1.000
_cell.length_b   1.000
_cell.length_c   1.000
_cell.angle_alpha   90.00
_cell.angle_beta   90.00
_cell.angle_gamma   90.00
#
_symmetry.space_group_name_H-M   'P 1'
#
loop_
_entity.id
_entity.type
_entity.pdbx_description
1 polymer ?
#
loop_
_entity_poly.entity_id
_entity_poly.type
_entity_poly.pdbx_seq_one_letter_code
_entity_poly.pdbx_strand_id
1 'polypeptide(L)' 'MNTAIEKLGTAIEAALEEAPVGDVLSILTGAFVGLTIELVRRQGHDVEKEIKVDGGDQRDITIHAPKDPK' A
#
# COMPACT_ATOMS: atom_id res chain seq x y z
N MET A 1 1.99 -9.77 18.80
CA MET A 1 1.29 -9.01 17.74
C MET A 1 0.24 -9.96 17.14
N ASN A 2 -0.55 -9.57 16.14
CA ASN A 2 -1.38 -10.57 15.43
C ASN A 2 -0.45 -11.49 14.62
N THR A 3 -0.53 -12.81 14.83
CA THR A 3 0.38 -13.80 14.21
C THR A 3 0.35 -13.78 12.68
N ALA A 4 -0.75 -13.33 12.07
CA ALA A 4 -0.83 -13.17 10.62
C ALA A 4 0.01 -11.98 10.12
N ILE A 5 0.08 -10.89 10.89
CA ILE A 5 0.86 -9.69 10.54
C ILE A 5 2.35 -9.98 10.69
N GLU A 6 2.74 -10.73 11.71
CA GLU A 6 4.13 -11.20 11.89
C GLU A 6 4.58 -12.04 10.69
N LYS A 7 3.76 -13.01 10.26
CA LYS A 7 4.06 -13.83 9.07
C LYS A 7 4.17 -13.02 7.79
N LEU A 8 3.35 -11.97 7.63
CA LEU A 8 3.45 -11.07 6.48
C LEU A 8 4.80 -10.34 6.48
N GLY A 9 5.24 -9.82 7.64
CA GLY A 9 6.55 -9.19 7.78
C GLY A 9 7.69 -10.12 7.38
N THR A 10 7.71 -11.34 7.93
CA THR A 10 8.73 -12.35 7.58
C THR A 10 8.70 -12.73 6.11
N ALA A 11 7.52 -12.81 5.49
CA ALA A 11 7.42 -13.10 4.05
C ALA A 11 8.00 -11.99 3.17
N ILE A 12 7.87 -10.72 3.60
CA ILE A 12 8.48 -9.59 2.90
C ILE A 12 10.01 -9.63 3.02
N GLU A 13 10.52 -9.90 4.22
CA GLU A 13 11.96 -10.07 4.47
C GLU A 13 12.54 -11.17 3.57
N ALA A 14 11.92 -12.36 3.55
CA ALA A 14 12.33 -13.46 2.69
C ALA A 14 12.29 -13.09 1.20
N ALA A 15 11.25 -12.38 0.75
CA ALA A 15 11.15 -11.94 -0.64
C ALA A 15 12.29 -10.98 -1.04
N LEU A 16 12.75 -10.12 -0.12
CA LEU A 16 13.88 -9.22 -0.36
C LEU A 16 15.23 -9.95 -0.42
N GLU A 17 15.34 -11.12 0.18
CA GLU A 17 16.53 -11.99 0.08
C GLU A 17 16.58 -12.75 -1.25
N GLU A 18 15.41 -13.11 -1.80
CA GLU A 18 15.30 -14.03 -2.95
C GLU A 18 14.99 -13.33 -4.29
N ALA A 19 14.53 -12.08 -4.29
CA ALA A 19 14.10 -11.36 -5.48
C ALA A 19 14.71 -9.95 -5.59
N PRO A 20 14.80 -9.38 -6.82
CA PRO A 20 15.17 -7.98 -6.99
C PRO A 20 14.26 -7.05 -6.20
N VAL A 21 14.85 -6.07 -5.51
CA VAL A 21 14.12 -5.09 -4.69
C VAL A 21 13.00 -4.40 -5.47
N GLY A 22 13.21 -4.13 -6.77
CA GLY A 22 12.20 -3.51 -7.64
C GLY A 22 10.92 -4.35 -7.80
N ASP A 23 11.05 -5.68 -7.87
CA ASP A 23 9.91 -6.59 -8.02
C ASP A 23 9.10 -6.65 -6.72
N VAL A 24 9.80 -6.76 -5.58
CA VAL A 24 9.17 -6.73 -4.25
C VAL A 24 8.47 -5.39 -4.02
N LEU A 25 9.13 -4.28 -4.35
CA LEU A 25 8.55 -2.94 -4.24
C LEU A 25 7.29 -2.77 -5.10
N SER A 26 7.28 -3.30 -6.32
CA SER A 26 6.11 -3.25 -7.21
C SER A 26 4.90 -3.92 -6.57
N ILE A 27 5.07 -5.12 -6.00
CA ILE A 27 4.01 -5.87 -5.32
C ILE A 27 3.53 -5.10 -4.07
N LEU A 28 4.46 -4.64 -3.23
CA LEU A 28 4.13 -3.91 -2.01
C LEU A 28 3.41 -2.60 -2.30
N THR A 29 3.80 -1.90 -3.35
CA THR A 29 3.13 -0.66 -3.78
C THR A 29 1.67 -0.94 -4.17
N GLY A 30 1.43 -2.00 -4.95
CA GLY A 30 0.07 -2.41 -5.30
C GLY A 30 -0.78 -2.78 -4.08
N ALA A 31 -0.22 -3.56 -3.16
CA ALA A 31 -0.89 -3.94 -1.91
C ALA A 31 -1.20 -2.72 -1.03
N PHE A 32 -0.24 -1.81 -0.87
CA PHE A 32 -0.40 -0.57 -0.14
C PHE A 32 -1.53 0.31 -0.73
N VAL A 33 -1.50 0.54 -2.04
CA VAL A 33 -2.53 1.35 -2.72
C VAL A 33 -3.91 0.71 -2.57
N GLY A 34 -4.03 -0.60 -2.80
CA GLY A 34 -5.30 -1.33 -2.67
C GLY A 34 -5.88 -1.28 -1.26
N LEU A 35 -5.04 -1.51 -0.24
CA LEU A 35 -5.44 -1.41 1.16
C LEU A 35 -5.84 0.01 1.56
N THR A 36 -5.14 1.02 1.04
CA THR A 36 -5.44 2.43 1.32
C THR A 36 -6.79 2.83 0.72
N ILE A 37 -7.06 2.46 -0.53
CA ILE A 37 -8.37 2.68 -1.18
C ILE A 37 -9.49 2.01 -0.37
N GLU A 38 -9.29 0.76 0.05
CA GLU A 38 -10.30 0.04 0.84
C GLU A 38 -10.53 0.67 2.23
N LEU A 39 -9.47 1.15 2.90
CA LEU A 39 -9.59 1.87 4.16
C LEU A 39 -10.40 3.16 4.00
N VAL A 40 -10.03 3.98 3.00
CA VAL A 40 -10.71 5.24 2.67
C VAL A 40 -12.19 4.99 2.33
N ARG A 41 -12.47 3.94 1.54
CA ARG A 41 -13.85 3.51 1.24
C ARG A 41 -14.63 3.17 2.50
N ARG A 42 -14.05 2.38 3.42
CA ARG A 42 -14.71 1.97 4.67
C ARG A 42 -14.97 3.14 5.63
N GLN A 43 -14.20 4.20 5.52
CA GLN A 43 -14.40 5.45 6.25
C GLN A 43 -15.49 6.34 5.62
N GLY A 44 -16.06 5.94 4.48
CA GLY A 44 -17.11 6.69 3.77
C GLY A 44 -16.58 7.82 2.90
N HIS A 45 -15.28 7.84 2.63
CA HIS A 45 -14.66 8.83 1.74
C HIS A 45 -14.78 8.42 0.26
N ASP A 46 -14.70 9.42 -0.62
CA ASP A 46 -14.76 9.25 -2.06
C ASP A 46 -13.41 8.77 -2.61
N VAL A 47 -13.37 7.54 -3.11
CA VAL A 47 -12.16 6.90 -3.65
C VAL A 47 -11.85 7.29 -5.09
N GLU A 48 -12.74 8.03 -5.76
CA GLU A 48 -12.49 8.56 -7.11
C GLU A 48 -11.67 9.86 -7.07
N LYS A 49 -11.33 10.34 -5.87
CA LYS A 49 -10.48 11.51 -5.65
C LYS A 49 -9.05 11.10 -5.26
N GLU A 50 -8.16 12.07 -5.36
CA GLU A 50 -6.81 11.96 -4.82
C GLU A 50 -6.85 11.66 -3.31
N ILE A 51 -6.04 10.69 -2.88
CA ILE A 51 -5.84 10.33 -1.48
C ILE A 51 -4.46 10.82 -1.06
N LYS A 52 -4.43 11.60 0.03
CA LYS A 52 -3.18 12.01 0.69
C LYS A 52 -3.01 11.23 1.98
N VAL A 53 -1.90 10.52 2.09
CA VAL A 53 -1.49 9.80 3.29
C VAL A 53 -0.38 10.61 3.95
N ASP A 54 -0.65 11.08 5.16
CA ASP A 54 0.33 11.76 6.02
C ASP A 54 1.42 10.75 6.43
N GLY A 55 2.66 11.04 6.06
CA GLY A 55 3.81 10.20 6.37
C GLY A 55 4.33 10.35 7.80
N GLY A 56 3.83 11.31 8.57
CA GLY A 56 4.39 11.70 9.87
C GLY A 56 5.83 12.17 9.73
N ASP A 57 6.78 11.45 10.34
CA ASP A 57 8.21 11.73 10.22
C ASP A 57 8.80 11.28 8.87
N GLN A 58 8.04 10.54 8.06
CA GLN A 58 8.42 10.11 6.71
C GLN A 58 7.83 11.03 5.63
N ARG A 59 8.13 10.75 4.35
CA ARG A 59 7.54 11.50 3.24
C ARG A 59 6.07 11.17 3.08
N ASP A 60 5.26 12.19 2.87
CA ASP A 60 3.86 12.03 2.46
C ASP A 60 3.73 11.22 1.17
N ILE A 61 2.61 10.52 1.05
CA ILE A 61 2.26 9.77 -0.15
C ILE A 61 1.00 10.37 -0.75
N THR A 62 1.05 10.62 -2.06
CA THR A 62 -0.13 10.99 -2.86
C THR A 62 -0.49 9.82 -3.76
N ILE A 63 -1.71 9.29 -3.59
CA ILE A 63 -2.29 8.32 -4.51
C ILE A 63 -3.26 9.11 -5.40
N HIS A 64 -2.89 9.27 -6.66
CA HIS A 64 -3.73 9.98 -7.62
C HIS A 64 -5.04 9.24 -7.87
N ALA A 65 -6.05 9.99 -8.28
CA ALA A 65 -7.32 9.45 -8.74
C ALA A 65 -7.10 8.38 -9.84
N PRO A 66 -8.04 7.43 -10.02
CA PRO A 66 -7.97 6.44 -11.08
C PRO A 66 -7.68 7.08 -12.44
N LYS A 67 -6.78 6.46 -13.22
CA LYS A 67 -6.44 6.91 -14.58
C LYS A 67 -7.56 6.50 -15.54
N ASP A 68 -8.61 7.32 -15.60
CA ASP A 68 -9.86 7.13 -16.33
C ASP A 68 -10.61 5.81 -16.01
N PRO A 69 -11.95 5.84 -15.83
CA PRO A 69 -12.71 4.60 -15.78
C PRO A 69 -12.65 3.94 -17.15
N LYS A 70 -12.14 2.70 -17.21
CA LYS A 70 -12.42 1.82 -18.35
C LYS A 70 -13.89 1.45 -18.37
#